data_AF-A0A349UZL5-F1
#
_entry.id   AF-A0A349UZL5-F1
#
_cell.length_a   1.000
_cell.length_b   1.000
_cell.length_c   1.000
_cell.angle_alpha   90.00
_cell.angle_beta   90.00
_cell.angle_gamma   90.00
#
_symmetry.space_group_name_H-M   'P 1'
#
loop_
_entity.id
_entity.type
_entity.pdbx_description
1 polymer ?
#
loop_
_entity_poly.entity_id
_entity_poly.type
_entity_poly.pdbx_seq_one_letter_code
_entity_poly.pdbx_strand_id
1 'polypeptide(L)'
;LVLGWWLIAPGGGAVANVAASSPLDVIGTAWHEITSSVSHKIAVLRTEFLGTYAAEYAWTLFVFAVIMILLSATFSQLTIPWVLLTFGGLAVGVRFPRKPLNRIWLTLVGMHLAILLVFAVIKLFLATRYPLALAVTILILIPFALERVAQAIRWHELKTPARVLTVVLLLWAGGESISGLDNATRASAIKDAGLWLKDRATMPQSLVTNDRRLAYYAGRHGDLEYIEHRYARLQLGLTEWKWWTKGSYLALRLTRDDKAREDLFSEALGKSPVKVFSRESGDRVLVYRIYE
;
A
#
# COMPACT_ATOMS: atom_id res chain seq x y z
N LEU A 1 -17.63 -9.41 16.30
CA LEU A 1 -18.61 -8.32 16.05
C LEU A 1 -18.11 -7.33 14.99
N VAL A 2 -17.06 -6.53 15.27
CA VAL A 2 -16.52 -5.55 14.30
C VAL A 2 -16.00 -6.20 13.00
N LEU A 3 -15.34 -7.37 13.09
CA LEU A 3 -14.82 -8.08 11.91
C LEU A 3 -15.92 -8.67 11.01
N GLY A 4 -17.03 -9.15 11.58
CA GLY A 4 -18.17 -9.66 10.81
C GLY A 4 -18.93 -8.53 10.11
N TRP A 5 -19.09 -7.39 10.79
CA TRP A 5 -19.71 -6.20 10.21
C TRP A 5 -18.91 -5.64 9.01
N TRP A 6 -17.58 -5.59 9.11
CA TRP A 6 -16.73 -5.09 8.03
C TRP A 6 -16.66 -6.03 6.81
N LEU A 7 -16.91 -7.32 7.01
CA LEU A 7 -16.94 -8.31 5.93
C LEU A 7 -18.20 -8.22 5.07
N ILE A 8 -19.36 -7.94 5.69
CA ILE A 8 -20.67 -8.13 5.07
C ILE A 8 -21.20 -6.86 4.37
N ALA A 9 -20.77 -5.66 4.77
CA ALA A 9 -21.28 -4.42 4.18
C ALA A 9 -20.25 -3.28 4.15
N PRO A 10 -19.53 -3.06 3.02
CA PRO A 10 -18.65 -1.90 2.87
C PRO A 10 -19.42 -0.57 2.71
N GLY A 11 -20.75 -0.61 2.49
CA GLY A 11 -21.61 0.54 2.23
C GLY A 11 -22.68 0.78 3.29
N GLY A 12 -22.29 0.95 4.56
CA GLY A 12 -22.95 1.77 5.61
C GLY A 12 -24.46 1.70 5.92
N GLY A 13 -25.30 0.95 5.22
CA GLY A 13 -26.73 1.28 5.14
C GLY A 13 -27.68 0.72 6.20
N ALA A 14 -27.52 -0.50 6.71
CA ALA A 14 -28.63 -1.13 7.46
C ALA A 14 -28.26 -2.20 8.50
N VAL A 15 -26.99 -2.58 8.66
CA VAL A 15 -26.63 -3.86 9.32
C VAL A 15 -26.23 -3.73 10.80
N ALA A 16 -26.04 -2.51 11.31
CA ALA A 16 -25.50 -2.31 12.66
C ALA A 16 -26.43 -2.82 13.78
N ASN A 17 -27.75 -2.66 13.64
CA ASN A 17 -28.73 -3.09 14.65
C ASN A 17 -28.94 -4.61 14.66
N VAL A 18 -28.89 -5.27 13.49
CA VAL A 18 -29.05 -6.73 13.36
C VAL A 18 -27.80 -7.47 13.87
N ALA A 19 -26.61 -6.90 13.68
CA ALA A 19 -25.37 -7.45 14.21
C ALA A 19 -25.28 -7.45 15.74
N ALA A 20 -26.01 -6.54 16.40
CA ALA A 20 -26.09 -6.49 17.86
C ALA A 20 -27.11 -7.50 18.42
N SER A 21 -28.20 -7.79 17.70
CA SER A 21 -29.27 -8.67 18.17
C SER A 21 -29.02 -10.16 17.92
N SER A 22 -28.32 -10.52 16.84
CA SER A 22 -28.04 -11.92 16.47
C SER A 22 -26.59 -12.12 16.01
N PRO A 23 -25.62 -12.09 16.94
CA PRO A 23 -24.20 -12.15 16.59
C PRO A 23 -23.77 -13.47 15.94
N LEU A 24 -24.44 -14.58 16.26
CA LEU A 24 -24.12 -15.89 15.70
C LEU A 24 -24.56 -16.01 14.23
N ASP A 25 -25.71 -15.43 13.88
CA ASP A 25 -26.21 -15.46 12.50
C ASP A 25 -25.28 -14.66 11.57
N VAL A 26 -24.79 -13.51 12.02
CA VAL A 26 -23.81 -12.69 11.29
C VAL A 26 -22.49 -13.43 11.08
N ILE A 27 -22.05 -14.23 12.06
CA ILE A 27 -20.86 -15.08 11.91
C ILE A 27 -21.13 -16.20 10.89
N GLY A 28 -22.31 -16.81 10.95
CA GLY A 28 -22.73 -17.86 10.02
C GLY A 28 -22.80 -17.38 8.57
N THR A 29 -23.39 -16.20 8.33
CA THR A 29 -23.46 -15.61 6.98
C THR A 29 -22.08 -15.22 6.46
N ALA A 30 -21.24 -14.58 7.29
CA ALA A 30 -19.86 -14.28 6.92
C ALA A 30 -19.05 -15.54 6.58
N TRP A 31 -19.21 -16.60 7.37
CA TRP A 31 -18.55 -17.88 7.10
C TRP A 31 -18.99 -18.46 5.76
N HIS A 32 -20.30 -18.44 5.49
CA HIS A 32 -20.83 -18.92 4.22
C HIS A 32 -20.29 -18.14 3.01
N GLU A 33 -20.25 -16.80 3.09
CA GLU A 33 -19.65 -15.94 2.06
C GLU A 33 -18.16 -16.22 1.83
N ILE A 34 -17.39 -16.42 2.91
CA ILE A 34 -15.96 -16.77 2.80
C ILE A 34 -15.82 -18.11 2.08
N THR A 35 -16.55 -19.14 2.53
CA THR A 35 -16.46 -20.48 1.94
C THR A 35 -16.86 -20.50 0.48
N SER A 36 -17.95 -19.82 0.10
CA SER A 36 -18.40 -19.74 -1.29
C SER A 36 -17.42 -19.00 -2.19
N SER A 37 -16.85 -17.88 -1.70
CA SER A 37 -15.81 -17.13 -2.43
C SER A 37 -14.55 -17.96 -2.65
N VAL A 38 -14.10 -18.69 -1.63
CA VAL A 38 -12.92 -19.57 -1.70
C VAL A 38 -13.17 -20.72 -2.68
N SER A 39 -14.30 -21.43 -2.56
CA SER A 39 -14.67 -22.50 -3.47
C SER A 39 -14.75 -22.03 -4.92
N HIS A 40 -15.30 -20.84 -5.17
CA HIS A 40 -15.35 -20.26 -6.51
C HIS A 40 -13.95 -20.00 -7.08
N LYS A 41 -13.04 -19.41 -6.29
CA LYS A 41 -11.65 -19.15 -6.73
C LYS A 41 -10.88 -20.43 -7.02
N ILE A 42 -11.07 -21.46 -6.20
CA ILE A 42 -10.43 -22.76 -6.41
C ILE A 42 -10.98 -23.42 -7.67
N ALA A 43 -12.29 -23.32 -7.90
CA ALA A 43 -12.91 -23.82 -9.13
C ALA A 43 -12.32 -23.12 -10.37
N VAL A 44 -12.21 -21.79 -10.36
CA VAL A 44 -11.56 -21.02 -11.44
C VAL A 44 -10.10 -21.44 -11.63
N LEU A 45 -9.33 -21.56 -10.54
CA LEU A 45 -7.93 -22.03 -10.62
C LEU A 45 -7.85 -23.42 -11.26
N ARG A 46 -8.78 -24.32 -10.89
CA ARG A 46 -8.85 -25.69 -11.39
C ARG A 46 -9.24 -25.77 -12.86
N THR A 47 -10.16 -24.93 -13.34
CA THR A 47 -10.72 -25.02 -14.70
C THR A 47 -10.02 -24.16 -15.72
N GLU A 48 -9.51 -22.98 -15.33
CA GLU A 48 -8.94 -22.01 -16.26
C GLU A 48 -7.41 -22.01 -16.29
N PHE A 49 -6.75 -22.38 -15.18
CA PHE A 49 -5.30 -22.25 -15.04
C PHE A 49 -4.55 -23.59 -14.92
N LEU A 50 -5.18 -24.63 -14.39
CA LEU A 50 -4.53 -25.91 -14.12
C LEU A 50 -4.94 -26.96 -15.15
N GLY A 51 -3.95 -27.65 -15.74
CA GLY A 51 -4.20 -28.82 -16.58
C GLY A 51 -4.76 -30.00 -15.77
N THR A 52 -5.27 -31.02 -16.46
CA THR A 52 -6.00 -32.18 -15.88
C THR A 52 -5.29 -32.84 -14.69
N TYR A 53 -3.96 -32.93 -14.73
CA TYR A 53 -3.13 -33.51 -13.65
C TYR A 53 -2.78 -32.52 -12.53
N ALA A 54 -2.81 -31.22 -12.81
CA ALA A 54 -2.50 -30.17 -11.82
C ALA A 54 -3.76 -29.73 -11.03
N ALA A 55 -4.95 -30.05 -11.54
CA ALA A 55 -6.25 -29.75 -10.95
C ALA A 55 -6.42 -30.28 -9.50
N GLU A 56 -5.78 -31.41 -9.16
CA GLU A 56 -5.80 -31.99 -7.81
C GLU A 56 -5.04 -31.11 -6.80
N TYR A 57 -4.04 -30.35 -7.26
CA TYR A 57 -3.24 -29.47 -6.42
C TYR A 57 -3.84 -28.06 -6.23
N ALA A 58 -5.03 -27.79 -6.79
CA ALA A 58 -5.65 -26.46 -6.73
C ALA A 58 -5.79 -25.92 -5.30
N TRP A 59 -6.15 -26.78 -4.35
CA TRP A 59 -6.23 -26.42 -2.92
C TRP A 59 -4.84 -26.07 -2.35
N THR A 60 -3.83 -26.90 -2.62
CA THR A 60 -2.46 -26.69 -2.15
C THR A 60 -1.86 -25.40 -2.71
N LEU A 61 -2.07 -25.14 -4.00
CA LEU A 61 -1.63 -23.90 -4.67
C LEU A 61 -2.33 -22.67 -4.11
N PHE A 62 -3.63 -22.76 -3.80
CA PHE A 62 -4.37 -21.68 -3.17
C PHE A 62 -3.82 -21.37 -1.76
N VAL A 63 -3.62 -22.39 -0.92
CA VAL A 63 -3.03 -22.22 0.41
C VAL A 63 -1.63 -21.63 0.33
N PHE A 64 -0.81 -22.13 -0.60
CA PHE A 64 0.53 -21.61 -0.85
C PHE A 64 0.49 -20.14 -1.26
N ALA A 65 -0.41 -19.77 -2.18
CA ALA A 65 -0.59 -18.37 -2.60
C ALA A 65 -0.96 -17.47 -1.42
N VAL A 66 -1.92 -17.87 -0.57
CA VAL A 66 -2.32 -17.11 0.62
C VAL A 66 -1.15 -16.91 1.58
N ILE A 67 -0.38 -17.98 1.87
CA ILE A 67 0.82 -17.90 2.72
C ILE A 67 1.86 -16.97 2.11
N MET A 68 2.13 -17.09 0.81
CA MET A 68 3.10 -16.26 0.11
C MET A 68 2.69 -14.79 0.09
N ILE A 69 1.40 -14.48 -0.06
CA ILE A 69 0.90 -13.10 0.05
C ILE A 69 1.16 -12.58 1.47
N LEU A 70 0.87 -13.36 2.52
CA LEU A 70 1.11 -12.93 3.91
C LEU A 70 2.58 -12.69 4.20
N LEU A 71 3.46 -13.61 3.77
CA LEU A 71 4.90 -13.45 3.93
C LEU A 71 5.38 -12.22 3.16
N SER A 72 5.08 -12.12 1.87
CA SER A 72 5.47 -10.98 1.04
C SER A 72 5.00 -9.64 1.63
N ALA A 73 3.75 -9.57 2.08
CA ALA A 73 3.18 -8.38 2.71
C ALA A 73 3.89 -8.03 4.04
N THR A 74 4.27 -9.02 4.84
CA THR A 74 4.95 -8.82 6.13
C THR A 74 6.41 -8.40 5.92
N PHE A 75 7.16 -9.11 5.07
CA PHE A 75 8.57 -8.82 4.78
C PHE A 75 8.75 -7.47 4.07
N SER A 76 7.82 -7.11 3.17
CA SER A 76 7.87 -5.80 2.50
C SER A 76 7.70 -4.62 3.44
N GLN A 77 6.99 -4.80 4.58
CA GLN A 77 6.88 -3.74 5.59
C GLN A 77 8.01 -3.72 6.60
N LEU A 78 8.46 -4.90 7.05
CA LEU A 78 9.50 -4.99 8.07
C LEU A 78 10.90 -4.76 7.50
N THR A 79 11.12 -4.84 6.19
CA THR A 79 12.44 -4.85 5.55
C THR A 79 13.37 -5.96 6.09
N ILE A 80 14.38 -6.34 5.31
CA ILE A 80 15.23 -7.50 5.65
C ILE A 80 15.95 -7.33 7.00
N PRO A 81 16.57 -6.17 7.33
CA PRO A 81 17.31 -6.00 8.58
C PRO A 81 16.45 -6.20 9.83
N TRP A 82 15.24 -5.64 9.89
CA TRP A 82 14.41 -5.74 11.09
C TRP A 82 13.84 -7.15 11.28
N VAL A 83 13.58 -7.87 10.19
CA VAL A 83 13.18 -9.27 10.30
C VAL A 83 14.31 -10.12 10.88
N LEU A 84 15.54 -9.95 10.40
CA LEU A 84 16.71 -10.65 10.95
C LEU A 84 16.94 -10.32 12.42
N LEU A 85 16.84 -9.05 12.81
CA LEU A 85 16.96 -8.63 14.21
C LEU A 85 15.85 -9.22 15.10
N THR A 86 14.61 -9.28 14.59
CA THR A 86 13.49 -9.89 15.32
C THR A 86 13.73 -11.38 15.55
N PHE A 87 14.05 -12.14 14.49
CA PHE A 87 14.29 -13.58 14.61
C PHE A 87 15.55 -13.89 15.42
N GLY A 88 16.63 -13.14 15.23
CA GLY A 88 17.86 -13.26 16.00
C GLY A 88 17.62 -12.97 17.49
N GLY A 89 16.86 -11.92 17.80
CA GLY A 89 16.44 -11.62 19.17
C GLY A 89 15.63 -12.77 19.78
N LEU A 90 14.61 -13.26 19.08
CA LEU A 90 13.80 -14.40 19.55
C LEU A 90 14.62 -15.67 19.76
N ALA A 91 15.58 -15.97 18.87
CA ALA A 91 16.46 -17.14 18.97
C ALA A 91 17.38 -17.08 20.21
N VAL A 92 17.83 -15.89 20.59
CA VAL A 92 18.64 -15.65 21.81
C VAL A 92 17.75 -15.52 23.07
N GLY A 93 16.44 -15.71 22.94
CA GLY A 93 15.50 -15.69 24.06
C GLY A 93 15.12 -14.29 24.53
N VAL A 94 15.27 -13.26 23.67
CA VAL A 94 14.79 -11.91 23.94
C VAL A 94 13.30 -11.94 24.20
N ARG A 95 12.92 -11.41 25.35
CA ARG A 95 11.56 -11.38 25.86
C ARG A 95 11.37 -10.08 26.61
N PHE A 96 10.13 -9.59 26.66
CA PHE A 96 9.75 -8.50 27.55
C PHE A 96 10.12 -8.85 29.00
N PRO A 97 10.50 -7.86 29.82
CA PRO A 97 10.94 -8.08 31.21
C PRO A 97 9.92 -8.84 32.05
N ARG A 98 8.62 -8.66 31.76
CA ARG A 98 7.53 -9.36 32.44
C ARG A 98 6.97 -10.46 31.53
N LYS A 99 6.96 -11.70 32.00
CA LYS A 99 6.34 -12.86 31.32
C LYS A 99 4.92 -12.59 30.76
N PRO A 100 3.98 -11.95 31.48
CA PRO A 100 2.65 -11.69 30.92
C PRO A 100 2.66 -10.76 29.70
N LEU A 101 3.63 -9.85 29.58
CA LEU A 101 3.74 -8.96 28.41
C LEU A 101 4.07 -9.74 27.14
N ASN A 102 4.89 -10.79 27.23
CA ASN A 102 5.17 -11.67 26.09
C ASN A 102 3.91 -12.35 25.57
N ARG A 103 3.04 -12.80 26.48
CA ARG A 103 1.78 -13.43 26.11
C ARG A 103 0.86 -12.42 25.42
N ILE A 104 0.72 -11.22 25.98
CA ILE A 104 -0.08 -10.13 25.40
C ILE A 104 0.43 -9.76 24.00
N TRP A 105 1.74 -9.56 23.86
CA TRP A 105 2.36 -9.23 22.59
C TRP A 105 2.15 -10.35 21.56
N LEU A 106 2.36 -11.61 21.93
CA LEU A 106 2.14 -12.75 21.03
C LEU A 106 0.67 -12.86 20.62
N THR A 107 -0.27 -12.63 21.54
CA THR A 107 -1.71 -12.61 21.20
C THR A 107 -2.03 -11.48 20.24
N LEU A 108 -1.40 -10.30 20.40
CA LEU A 108 -1.61 -9.16 19.52
C LEU A 108 -1.04 -9.43 18.12
N VAL A 109 0.17 -9.98 18.02
CA VAL A 109 0.75 -10.44 16.74
C VAL A 109 -0.17 -11.47 16.07
N GLY A 110 -0.66 -12.45 16.84
CA GLY A 110 -1.59 -13.47 16.37
C GLY A 110 -2.91 -12.88 15.85
N MET A 111 -3.47 -11.88 16.54
CA MET A 111 -4.68 -11.18 16.08
C MET A 111 -4.45 -10.46 14.75
N HIS A 112 -3.34 -9.74 14.60
CA HIS A 112 -3.01 -9.08 13.35
C HIS A 112 -2.84 -10.09 12.21
N LEU A 113 -2.14 -11.19 12.45
CA LEU A 113 -1.97 -12.27 11.46
C LEU A 113 -3.31 -12.91 11.08
N ALA A 114 -4.21 -13.16 12.04
CA ALA A 114 -5.53 -13.71 11.78
C ALA A 114 -6.38 -12.77 10.91
N ILE A 115 -6.36 -11.47 11.20
CA ILE A 115 -7.05 -10.46 10.40
C ILE A 115 -6.50 -10.45 8.98
N LEU A 116 -5.17 -10.37 8.83
CA LEU A 116 -4.53 -10.37 7.51
C LEU A 116 -4.81 -11.66 6.73
N LEU A 117 -4.86 -12.81 7.41
CA LEU A 117 -5.20 -14.10 6.81
C LEU A 117 -6.60 -14.09 6.21
N VAL A 118 -7.59 -13.61 6.96
CA VAL A 118 -8.97 -13.47 6.46
C VAL A 118 -9.00 -12.57 5.23
N PHE A 119 -8.31 -11.43 5.27
CA PHE A 119 -8.21 -10.54 4.10
C PHE A 119 -7.51 -11.20 2.91
N ALA A 120 -6.42 -11.93 3.14
CA ALA A 120 -5.67 -12.61 2.09
C ALA A 120 -6.52 -13.69 1.40
N VAL A 121 -7.29 -14.46 2.18
CA VAL A 121 -8.21 -15.49 1.65
C VAL A 121 -9.32 -14.84 0.79
N ILE A 122 -9.92 -13.74 1.26
CA ILE A 122 -11.05 -13.09 0.58
C ILE A 122 -10.62 -12.25 -0.63
N LYS A 123 -9.48 -11.56 -0.56
CA LYS A 123 -9.06 -10.63 -1.61
C LYS A 123 -7.97 -11.17 -2.52
N LEU A 124 -7.20 -12.18 -2.10
CA LEU A 124 -5.97 -12.64 -2.78
C LEU A 124 -4.95 -11.52 -3.06
N PHE A 125 -5.11 -10.36 -2.42
CA PHE A 125 -4.14 -9.28 -2.39
C PHE A 125 -4.27 -8.55 -1.06
N LEU A 126 -3.14 -8.00 -0.59
CA LEU A 126 -3.08 -7.16 0.59
C LEU A 126 -2.45 -5.82 0.17
N ALA A 127 -3.19 -4.73 0.38
CA ALA A 127 -2.61 -3.40 0.22
C ALA A 127 -1.52 -3.19 1.29
N THR A 128 -0.46 -2.48 0.93
CA THR A 128 0.71 -2.22 1.78
C THR A 128 0.38 -1.63 3.15
N ARG A 129 -0.72 -0.89 3.27
CA ARG A 129 -1.18 -0.31 4.54
C ARG A 129 -1.70 -1.33 5.57
N TYR A 130 -2.18 -2.50 5.13
CA TYR A 130 -2.80 -3.48 6.03
C TYR A 130 -1.79 -4.17 6.96
N PRO A 131 -0.62 -4.66 6.50
CA PRO A 131 0.40 -5.23 7.36
C PRO A 131 1.12 -4.22 8.27
N LEU A 132 0.89 -2.92 8.13
CA LEU A 132 1.60 -1.89 8.89
C LEU A 132 1.41 -2.05 10.42
N ALA A 133 0.20 -2.36 10.87
CA ALA A 133 -0.07 -2.57 12.29
C ALA A 133 0.65 -3.82 12.84
N LEU A 134 0.75 -4.89 12.04
CA LEU A 134 1.57 -6.07 12.37
C LEU A 134 3.05 -5.69 12.48
N ALA A 135 3.58 -4.95 11.49
CA ALA A 135 4.97 -4.52 11.46
C ALA A 135 5.33 -3.67 12.69
N VAL A 136 4.54 -2.65 13.00
CA VAL A 136 4.75 -1.81 14.19
C VAL A 136 4.70 -2.64 15.46
N THR A 137 3.75 -3.57 15.58
CA THR A 137 3.65 -4.48 16.74
C THR A 137 4.93 -5.31 16.89
N ILE A 138 5.45 -5.86 15.79
CA ILE A 138 6.70 -6.63 15.81
C ILE A 138 7.88 -5.75 16.22
N LEU A 139 7.96 -4.52 15.70
CA LEU A 139 9.02 -3.57 16.00
C LEU A 139 9.10 -3.16 17.48
N ILE A 140 8.03 -3.30 18.26
CA ILE A 140 8.06 -3.05 19.72
C ILE A 140 9.10 -3.95 20.42
N LEU A 141 9.38 -5.14 19.88
CA LEU A 141 10.38 -6.06 20.45
C LEU A 141 11.82 -5.62 20.16
N ILE A 142 12.04 -4.82 19.13
CA ILE A 142 13.37 -4.47 18.62
C ILE A 142 14.26 -3.76 19.65
N PRO A 143 13.81 -2.75 20.41
CA PRO A 143 14.65 -2.11 21.43
C PRO A 143 15.20 -3.11 22.45
N PHE A 144 14.37 -4.07 22.88
CA PHE A 144 14.78 -5.12 23.81
C PHE A 144 15.74 -6.12 23.15
N ALA A 145 15.55 -6.41 21.86
CA ALA A 145 16.47 -7.23 21.10
C ALA A 145 17.83 -6.56 20.96
N LEU A 146 17.86 -5.26 20.65
CA LEU A 146 19.09 -4.49 20.56
C LEU A 146 19.81 -4.38 21.91
N GLU A 147 19.09 -4.14 23.01
CA GLU A 147 19.68 -4.12 24.36
C GLU A 147 20.31 -5.47 24.71
N ARG A 148 19.59 -6.56 24.50
CA ARG A 148 20.08 -7.92 24.79
C ARG A 148 21.23 -8.32 23.88
N VAL A 149 21.17 -7.98 22.61
CA VAL A 149 22.28 -8.18 21.68
C VAL A 149 23.48 -7.35 22.11
N ALA A 150 23.31 -6.09 22.51
CA ALA A 150 24.40 -5.24 23.00
C ALA A 150 25.03 -5.76 24.31
N GLN A 151 24.23 -6.33 25.21
CA GLN A 151 24.70 -6.93 26.47
C GLN A 151 25.32 -8.32 26.28
N ALA A 152 24.74 -9.16 25.41
CA ALA A 152 25.19 -10.53 25.14
C ALA A 152 26.39 -10.56 24.20
N ILE A 153 26.50 -9.60 23.30
CA ILE A 153 27.70 -9.40 22.49
C ILE A 153 28.78 -8.82 23.41
N ARG A 154 29.63 -9.71 23.93
CA ARG A 154 30.97 -9.34 24.35
C ARG A 154 31.74 -8.99 23.07
N TRP A 155 31.71 -7.73 22.66
CA TRP A 155 32.31 -7.23 21.41
C TRP A 155 33.77 -7.65 21.19
N HIS A 156 34.47 -7.97 22.27
CA HIS A 156 35.86 -8.43 22.29
C HIS A 156 36.03 -9.94 22.04
N GLU A 157 34.98 -10.76 22.18
CA GLU A 157 35.00 -12.22 21.96
C GLU A 157 34.37 -12.64 20.63
N LEU A 158 33.70 -11.71 19.94
CA LEU A 158 33.20 -11.97 18.59
C LEU A 158 34.37 -12.12 17.63
N LYS A 159 34.35 -13.20 16.85
CA LYS A 159 35.22 -13.34 15.68
C LYS A 159 34.98 -12.16 14.73
N THR A 160 36.06 -11.61 14.15
CA THR A 160 36.05 -10.50 13.19
C THR A 160 34.89 -10.54 12.17
N PRO A 161 34.57 -11.68 11.50
CA PRO A 161 33.46 -11.72 10.54
C PRO A 161 32.08 -11.46 11.18
N ALA A 162 31.81 -11.96 12.39
CA ALA A 162 30.53 -11.75 13.06
C ALA A 162 30.34 -10.29 13.50
N ARG A 163 31.44 -9.63 13.89
CA ARG A 163 31.45 -8.21 14.24
C ARG A 163 31.15 -7.33 13.03
N VAL A 164 31.80 -7.62 11.90
CA VAL A 164 31.55 -6.92 10.62
C VAL A 164 30.10 -7.09 10.19
N LEU A 165 29.58 -8.32 10.20
CA LEU A 165 28.18 -8.59 9.82
C LEU A 165 27.19 -7.79 10.70
N THR A 166 27.41 -7.75 12.00
CA THR A 166 26.55 -7.01 12.94
C THR A 166 26.54 -5.50 12.63
N VAL A 167 27.72 -4.91 12.38
CA VAL A 167 27.83 -3.49 12.01
C VAL A 167 27.13 -3.20 10.69
N VAL A 168 27.34 -4.06 9.68
CA VAL A 168 26.67 -3.92 8.37
C VAL A 168 25.15 -3.98 8.51
N LEU A 169 24.62 -4.92 9.31
CA LEU A 169 23.18 -5.04 9.55
C LEU A 169 22.60 -3.81 10.26
N LEU A 170 23.31 -3.25 11.24
CA LEU A 170 22.87 -2.04 11.94
C LEU A 170 22.92 -0.80 11.03
N LEU A 171 23.97 -0.65 10.22
CA LEU A 171 24.06 0.42 9.23
C LEU A 171 22.95 0.31 8.18
N TRP A 172 22.66 -0.92 7.71
CA TRP A 172 21.57 -1.16 6.79
C TRP A 172 20.21 -0.84 7.42
N ALA A 173 19.95 -1.29 8.66
CA ALA A 173 18.72 -0.96 9.38
C ALA A 173 18.54 0.56 9.58
N GLY A 174 19.62 1.27 9.91
CA GLY A 174 19.65 2.72 9.98
C GLY A 174 19.35 3.38 8.63
N GLY A 175 19.96 2.87 7.56
CA GLY A 175 19.71 3.32 6.18
C GLY A 175 18.25 3.16 5.75
N GLU A 176 17.64 1.99 6.02
CA GLU A 176 16.21 1.73 5.74
C GLU A 176 15.28 2.66 6.54
N SER A 177 15.69 3.08 7.74
CA SER A 177 14.90 4.02 8.55
C SER A 177 14.93 5.44 7.96
N ILE A 178 16.08 5.85 7.43
CA ILE A 178 16.26 7.18 6.82
C ILE A 178 15.64 7.21 5.42
N SER A 179 15.77 6.14 4.63
CA SER A 179 15.16 6.06 3.28
C SER A 179 13.64 6.22 3.34
N GLY A 180 13.00 5.75 4.42
CA GLY A 180 11.59 5.96 4.69
C GLY A 180 11.18 7.44 4.82
N LEU A 181 12.07 8.33 5.26
CA LEU A 181 11.82 9.77 5.36
C LEU A 181 11.77 10.46 3.99
N ASP A 182 12.50 9.95 3.00
CA ASP A 182 12.52 10.53 1.65
C ASP A 182 11.15 10.41 0.93
N ASN A 183 10.26 9.51 1.38
CA ASN A 183 8.89 9.45 0.88
C ASN A 183 8.09 10.75 1.05
N ALA A 184 8.40 11.56 2.08
CA ALA A 184 7.76 12.87 2.26
C ALA A 184 8.15 13.85 1.13
N THR A 185 9.35 13.72 0.57
CA THR A 185 9.83 14.58 -0.52
C THR A 185 9.55 14.00 -1.90
N ARG A 186 9.24 12.70 -2.02
CA ARG A 186 8.96 12.00 -3.28
C ARG A 186 7.85 12.64 -4.11
N ALA A 187 6.92 13.35 -3.47
CA ALA A 187 5.82 14.08 -4.12
C ALA A 187 6.14 15.57 -4.38
N SER A 188 7.41 15.99 -4.32
CA SER A 188 7.78 17.41 -4.50
C SER A 188 7.34 17.95 -5.85
N ALA A 189 7.53 17.21 -6.95
CA ALA A 189 7.07 17.64 -8.28
C ALA A 189 5.56 17.92 -8.33
N ILE A 190 4.76 17.14 -7.58
CA ILE A 190 3.31 17.33 -7.46
C ILE A 190 3.00 18.58 -6.63
N LYS A 191 3.74 18.78 -5.54
CA LYS A 191 3.60 19.96 -4.68
C LYS A 191 3.99 21.23 -5.43
N ASP A 192 5.13 21.23 -6.12
CA ASP A 192 5.66 22.37 -6.86
C ASP A 192 4.73 22.73 -8.03
N ALA A 193 4.25 21.72 -8.78
CA ALA A 193 3.26 21.93 -9.83
C ALA A 193 1.94 22.49 -9.28
N GLY A 194 1.44 21.93 -8.18
CA GLY A 194 0.22 22.40 -7.54
C GLY A 194 0.35 23.83 -7.02
N LEU A 195 1.45 24.16 -6.35
CA LEU A 195 1.73 25.53 -5.88
C LEU A 195 1.87 26.51 -7.05
N TRP A 196 2.50 26.11 -8.15
CA TRP A 196 2.61 26.94 -9.34
C TRP A 196 1.25 27.20 -10.01
N LEU A 197 0.34 26.22 -9.96
CA LEU A 197 -1.02 26.32 -10.46
C LEU A 197 -1.95 27.12 -9.54
N LYS A 198 -1.66 27.19 -8.23
CA LYS A 198 -2.49 27.89 -7.25
C LYS A 198 -2.83 29.32 -7.66
N ASP A 199 -1.85 30.05 -8.20
CA ASP A 199 -2.01 31.45 -8.58
C ASP A 199 -2.43 31.64 -10.05
N ARG A 200 -2.53 30.55 -10.84
CA ARG A 200 -2.83 30.58 -12.29
C ARG A 200 -4.20 29.98 -12.62
N ALA A 201 -4.59 28.93 -11.90
CA ALA A 201 -5.87 28.25 -11.99
C ALA A 201 -6.80 28.77 -10.87
N THR A 202 -7.09 30.08 -10.89
CA THR A 202 -7.78 30.79 -9.80
C THR A 202 -9.29 30.62 -9.80
N MET A 203 -9.90 30.24 -10.92
CA MET A 203 -11.34 30.06 -11.06
C MET A 203 -11.77 28.62 -10.69
N PRO A 204 -12.97 28.41 -10.14
CA PRO A 204 -13.51 27.06 -9.99
C PRO A 204 -13.49 26.34 -11.35
N GLN A 205 -13.19 25.04 -11.35
CA GLN A 205 -13.14 24.22 -12.57
C GLN A 205 -12.02 24.57 -13.56
N SER A 206 -11.10 25.49 -13.22
CA SER A 206 -10.04 25.92 -14.14
C SER A 206 -8.86 24.92 -14.25
N LEU A 207 -8.88 23.83 -13.48
CA LEU A 207 -7.83 22.81 -13.45
C LEU A 207 -8.44 21.42 -13.64
N VAL A 208 -8.00 20.71 -14.66
CA VAL A 208 -8.24 19.26 -14.81
C VAL A 208 -6.97 18.51 -14.45
N THR A 209 -7.07 17.47 -13.62
CA THR A 209 -5.90 16.67 -13.24
C THR A 209 -6.23 15.21 -12.97
N ASN A 210 -5.21 14.36 -13.02
CA ASN A 210 -5.31 12.94 -12.67
C ASN A 210 -4.84 12.62 -11.24
N ASP A 211 -4.37 13.62 -10.48
CA ASP A 211 -3.87 13.44 -9.11
C ASP A 211 -4.56 14.39 -8.12
N ARG A 212 -5.20 13.80 -7.10
CA ARG A 212 -5.95 14.56 -6.08
C ARG A 212 -5.04 15.44 -5.21
N ARG A 213 -3.78 15.06 -5.01
CA ARG A 213 -2.81 15.87 -4.24
C ARG A 213 -2.43 17.12 -5.01
N LEU A 214 -2.30 17.01 -6.33
CA LEU A 214 -2.06 18.17 -7.20
C LEU A 214 -3.21 19.17 -7.08
N ALA A 215 -4.45 18.71 -7.22
CA ALA A 215 -5.65 19.54 -7.03
C ALA A 215 -5.69 20.18 -5.63
N TYR A 216 -5.28 19.44 -4.59
CA TYR A 216 -5.17 19.97 -3.23
C TYR A 216 -4.18 21.14 -3.12
N TYR A 217 -2.94 20.97 -3.62
CA TYR A 217 -1.93 22.03 -3.56
C TYR A 217 -2.28 23.23 -4.45
N ALA A 218 -3.00 23.01 -5.55
CA ALA A 218 -3.56 24.07 -6.40
C ALA A 218 -4.80 24.75 -5.78
N GLY A 219 -5.31 24.28 -4.64
CA GLY A 219 -6.52 24.83 -4.02
C GLY A 219 -7.81 24.53 -4.80
N ARG A 220 -7.84 23.46 -5.61
CA ARG A 220 -8.96 22.99 -6.44
C ARG A 220 -9.49 21.62 -6.02
N HIS A 221 -9.26 21.20 -4.78
CA HIS A 221 -9.66 19.87 -4.29
C HIS A 221 -11.19 19.64 -4.22
N GLY A 222 -11.98 20.72 -4.24
CA GLY A 222 -13.44 20.66 -4.26
C GLY A 222 -14.02 20.30 -5.64
N ASP A 223 -13.24 20.46 -6.71
CA ASP A 223 -13.69 20.23 -8.09
C ASP A 223 -13.54 18.76 -8.47
N LEU A 224 -14.22 17.86 -7.74
CA LEU A 224 -14.05 16.40 -7.86
C LEU A 224 -14.31 15.87 -9.27
N GLU A 225 -15.23 16.49 -10.01
CA GLU A 225 -15.56 16.14 -11.39
C GLU A 225 -14.36 16.34 -12.33
N TYR A 226 -13.44 17.25 -11.98
CA TYR A 226 -12.23 17.58 -12.74
C TYR A 226 -10.99 16.82 -12.27
N ILE A 227 -11.18 15.84 -11.36
CA ILE A 227 -10.14 14.94 -10.86
C ILE A 227 -10.45 13.51 -11.34
N GLU A 228 -9.93 13.11 -12.49
CA GLU A 228 -10.14 11.76 -13.04
C GLU A 228 -8.83 10.98 -13.08
N HIS A 229 -8.76 9.89 -12.30
CA HIS A 229 -7.55 9.09 -12.17
C HIS A 229 -7.29 8.18 -13.39
N ARG A 230 -8.31 7.86 -14.18
CA ARG A 230 -8.18 6.96 -15.33
C ARG A 230 -7.78 7.71 -16.59
N TYR A 231 -6.58 7.43 -17.08
CA TYR A 231 -6.08 7.97 -18.35
C TYR A 231 -7.03 7.77 -19.53
N ALA A 232 -7.67 6.60 -19.64
CA ALA A 232 -8.61 6.34 -20.73
C ALA A 232 -9.79 7.34 -20.75
N ARG A 233 -10.32 7.70 -19.57
CA ARG A 233 -11.40 8.69 -19.46
C ARG A 233 -10.89 10.12 -19.66
N LEU A 234 -9.67 10.42 -19.23
CA LEU A 234 -9.03 11.69 -19.54
C LEU A 234 -8.84 11.86 -21.06
N GLN A 235 -8.38 10.81 -21.75
CA GLN A 235 -8.22 10.83 -23.20
C GLN A 235 -9.56 11.00 -23.91
N LEU A 236 -10.57 10.19 -23.58
CA LEU A 236 -11.94 10.31 -24.12
C LEU A 236 -12.52 11.70 -23.91
N GLY A 237 -12.24 12.30 -22.76
CA GLY A 237 -12.67 13.65 -22.48
C GLY A 237 -12.02 14.70 -23.40
N LEU A 238 -10.75 14.53 -23.76
CA LEU A 238 -10.03 15.43 -24.66
C LEU A 238 -10.54 15.31 -26.10
N THR A 239 -10.88 14.10 -26.55
CA THR A 239 -11.24 13.85 -27.95
C THR A 239 -12.74 13.98 -28.24
N GLU A 240 -13.60 13.47 -27.35
CA GLU A 240 -15.03 13.29 -27.66
C GLU A 240 -15.95 14.21 -26.84
N TRP A 241 -15.67 14.42 -25.54
CA TRP A 241 -16.71 14.95 -24.64
C TRP A 241 -16.58 16.38 -24.13
N LYS A 242 -15.51 17.14 -24.41
CA LYS A 242 -15.39 18.60 -24.11
C LYS A 242 -15.92 19.05 -22.73
N TRP A 243 -16.02 18.17 -21.73
CA TRP A 243 -16.49 18.47 -20.37
C TRP A 243 -15.52 19.38 -19.58
N TRP A 244 -14.35 19.62 -20.17
CA TRP A 244 -13.22 20.47 -19.80
C TRP A 244 -13.39 21.91 -20.29
N THR A 245 -14.52 22.27 -20.91
CA THR A 245 -14.73 23.54 -21.64
C THR A 245 -14.59 24.82 -20.80
N LYS A 246 -14.41 24.69 -19.48
CA LYS A 246 -14.11 25.80 -18.56
C LYS A 246 -12.69 25.73 -17.94
N GLY A 247 -11.97 24.65 -18.18
CA GLY A 247 -10.63 24.39 -17.63
C GLY A 247 -9.54 25.14 -18.38
N SER A 248 -8.89 26.11 -17.75
CA SER A 248 -7.76 26.85 -18.33
C SER A 248 -6.49 25.99 -18.42
N TYR A 249 -6.32 25.05 -17.48
CA TYR A 249 -5.13 24.21 -17.35
C TYR A 249 -5.45 22.72 -17.23
N LEU A 250 -4.61 21.90 -17.86
CA LEU A 250 -4.54 20.45 -17.66
C LEU A 250 -3.20 20.11 -17.01
N ALA A 251 -3.22 19.44 -15.86
CA ALA A 251 -2.03 18.97 -15.18
C ALA A 251 -2.02 17.44 -15.07
N LEU A 252 -1.12 16.81 -15.82
CA LEU A 252 -0.97 15.36 -15.89
C LEU A 252 0.26 14.93 -15.11
N ARG A 253 0.04 14.15 -14.05
CA ARG A 253 1.10 13.39 -13.40
C ARG A 253 1.36 12.12 -14.22
N LEU A 254 2.63 11.87 -14.56
CA LEU A 254 3.11 10.67 -15.21
C LEU A 254 4.18 10.00 -14.36
N THR A 255 4.24 8.67 -14.39
CA THR A 255 5.34 7.90 -13.81
C THR A 255 6.52 7.80 -14.79
N ARG A 256 7.69 7.41 -14.28
CA ARG A 256 8.99 7.41 -15.01
C ARG A 256 8.95 6.79 -16.41
N ASP A 257 8.16 5.73 -16.58
CA ASP A 257 8.14 4.92 -17.81
C ASP A 257 6.94 5.23 -18.74
N ASP A 258 6.14 6.26 -18.44
CA ASP A 258 4.91 6.57 -19.18
C ASP A 258 5.14 7.50 -20.39
N LYS A 259 6.26 7.33 -21.12
CA LYS A 259 6.58 8.19 -22.28
C LYS A 259 5.53 8.08 -23.40
N ALA A 260 5.00 6.88 -23.64
CA ALA A 260 3.91 6.67 -24.59
C ALA A 260 2.65 7.47 -24.24
N ARG A 261 2.39 7.73 -22.95
CA ARG A 261 1.25 8.56 -22.52
C ARG A 261 1.54 10.04 -22.74
N GLU A 262 2.76 10.49 -22.46
CA GLU A 262 3.19 11.86 -22.77
C GLU A 262 3.00 12.20 -24.25
N ASP A 263 3.46 11.32 -25.14
CA ASP A 263 3.33 11.51 -26.59
C ASP A 263 1.85 11.56 -27.00
N LEU A 264 1.03 10.64 -26.49
CA LEU A 264 -0.40 10.57 -26.77
C LEU A 264 -1.17 11.83 -26.33
N PHE A 265 -0.89 12.37 -25.13
CA PHE A 265 -1.53 13.60 -24.67
C PHE A 265 -1.02 14.85 -25.41
N SER A 266 0.26 14.87 -25.78
CA SER A 266 0.85 15.98 -26.54
C SER A 266 0.31 16.02 -27.98
N GLU A 267 0.13 14.85 -28.60
CA GLU A 267 -0.51 14.70 -29.91
C GLU A 267 -2.00 15.09 -29.85
N ALA A 268 -2.75 14.58 -28.87
CA ALA A 268 -4.18 14.88 -28.71
C ALA A 268 -4.46 16.37 -28.46
N LEU A 269 -3.57 17.08 -27.76
CA LEU A 269 -3.70 18.52 -27.51
C LEU A 269 -3.10 19.38 -28.62
N GLY A 270 -2.26 18.81 -29.49
CA GLY A 270 -1.49 19.55 -30.50
C GLY A 270 -0.58 20.63 -29.92
N LYS A 271 -0.22 20.54 -28.63
CA LYS A 271 0.53 21.56 -27.88
C LYS A 271 1.59 20.91 -27.01
N SER A 272 2.73 21.59 -26.86
CA SER A 272 3.74 21.25 -25.86
C SER A 272 3.31 21.72 -24.46
N PRO A 273 3.77 21.04 -23.39
CA PRO A 273 3.49 21.47 -22.02
C PRO A 273 4.12 22.84 -21.74
N VAL A 274 3.34 23.73 -21.12
CA VAL A 274 3.79 25.08 -20.69
C VAL A 274 4.83 24.98 -19.59
N LYS A 275 4.71 23.97 -18.73
CA LYS A 275 5.69 23.70 -17.68
C LYS A 275 5.77 22.21 -17.39
N VAL A 276 7.00 21.74 -17.20
CA VAL A 276 7.30 20.38 -16.78
C VAL A 276 7.98 20.45 -15.42
N PHE A 277 7.42 19.74 -14.45
CA PHE A 277 8.01 19.52 -13.14
C PHE A 277 8.51 18.09 -13.10
N SER A 278 9.81 17.88 -12.97
CA SER A 278 10.43 16.57 -12.92
C SER A 278 11.40 16.48 -11.75
N ARG A 279 11.61 15.26 -11.24
CA ARG A 279 12.68 14.93 -10.29
C ARG A 279 13.40 13.67 -10.74
N GLU A 280 14.63 13.48 -10.25
CA GLU A 280 15.43 12.27 -10.42
C GLU A 280 14.69 10.97 -10.04
N SER A 281 13.72 11.04 -9.12
CA SER A 281 12.88 9.90 -8.71
C SER A 281 11.83 9.47 -9.76
N GLY A 282 11.73 10.17 -10.89
CA GLY A 282 10.99 9.73 -12.08
C GLY A 282 9.51 10.14 -12.17
N ASP A 283 8.93 10.67 -11.10
CA ASP A 283 7.58 11.26 -11.18
C ASP A 283 7.67 12.63 -11.88
N ARG A 284 6.86 12.81 -12.92
CA ARG A 284 6.78 14.04 -13.70
C ARG A 284 5.37 14.59 -13.69
N VAL A 285 5.25 15.91 -13.70
CA VAL A 285 3.99 16.61 -13.90
C VAL A 285 4.12 17.51 -15.11
N LEU A 286 3.30 17.25 -16.12
CA LEU A 286 3.18 18.04 -17.32
C LEU A 286 1.97 18.97 -17.17
N VAL A 287 2.19 20.26 -17.35
CA VAL A 287 1.12 21.26 -17.29
C VAL A 287 0.91 21.86 -18.67
N TYR A 288 -0.28 21.66 -19.21
CA TYR A 288 -0.74 22.20 -20.49
C TYR A 288 -1.74 23.33 -20.25
N ARG A 289 -1.73 24.31 -21.15
CA ARG A 289 -2.76 25.35 -21.22
C ARG A 289 -3.75 24.98 -22.32
N ILE A 290 -4.99 24.74 -21.93
CA ILE A 290 -6.03 24.26 -22.86
C ILE A 290 -6.58 25.44 -23.66
N TYR A 291 -6.96 26.52 -22.98
CA TYR A 291 -7.52 27.74 -23.56
C TYR A 291 -6.69 28.99 -23.19
N GLU A 292 -6.61 29.96 -24.11
CA GLU A 292 -6.05 31.29 -23.86
C GLU A 292 -7.01 32.18 -23.09
#